data_AF-A0A957ADS8-F1
#
_entry.id   AF-A0A957ADS8-F1
#
_cell.length_a   1.000
_cell.length_b   1.000
_cell.length_c   1.000
_cell.angle_alpha   90.00
_cell.angle_beta   90.00
_cell.angle_gamma   90.00
#
_symmetry.space_group_name_H-M   'P 1'
#
loop_
_entity.id
_entity.type
_entity.pdbx_description
1 polymer ?
#
loop_
_entity_poly.entity_id
_entity_poly.type
_entity_poly.pdbx_seq_one_letter_code
_entity_poly.pdbx_strand_id
1 'polypeptide(L)'
;MESAALAALGVIGFGIALANQLAKRLRVPPILVYLVLGALAGESVFGIVRPHDLEPLFETALEVLVGLIVFEGAFAIDTDYLRRVGRFVRNLLTLGLLLTWGLATLAAGGLGVLPWETAALFGALVTVTGPTVIGPLVKRVHLNDHVRAVLIGEGVLIDPLGAILAVVVLETVVGGLVEADPLVFIPTRLAAGLVFGLAGAALVRGVVQLNKNISPIEIQLLLFGTSIALYAFSSLVLPQSQLTAMATMGLVLAWINIPHAQAVRSFEDDISLLLIGAIYVLAAATVE
;
A
#
# COMPACT_ATOMS: atom_id res chain seq x y z
N MET A 1 29.20 -7.56 1.89
CA MET A 1 28.08 -6.73 1.39
C MET A 1 27.40 -7.40 0.20
N GLU A 2 28.08 -7.64 -0.91
CA GLU A 2 27.48 -8.25 -2.11
C GLU A 2 26.95 -9.69 -1.89
N SER A 3 27.69 -10.53 -1.15
CA SER A 3 27.26 -11.90 -0.81
C SER A 3 26.05 -11.96 0.13
N ALA A 4 25.93 -11.01 1.05
CA ALA A 4 24.80 -10.91 1.99
C ALA A 4 23.53 -10.43 1.27
N ALA A 5 23.66 -9.46 0.36
CA ALA A 5 22.55 -9.00 -0.48
C ALA A 5 22.05 -10.11 -1.42
N LEU A 6 22.96 -10.89 -2.02
CA LEU A 6 22.60 -12.04 -2.87
C LEU A 6 21.96 -13.18 -2.06
N ALA A 7 22.43 -13.44 -0.84
CA ALA A 7 21.82 -14.40 0.07
C ALA A 7 20.41 -13.95 0.48
N ALA A 8 20.22 -12.67 0.80
CA ALA A 8 18.93 -12.10 1.12
C ALA A 8 17.95 -12.20 -0.06
N LEU A 9 18.38 -11.85 -1.28
CA LEU A 9 17.57 -12.01 -2.50
C LEU A 9 17.20 -13.47 -2.76
N GLY A 10 18.14 -14.41 -2.53
CA GLY A 10 17.89 -15.84 -2.65
C GLY A 10 16.86 -16.35 -1.63
N VAL A 11 16.98 -15.92 -0.37
CA VAL A 11 16.04 -16.25 0.70
C VAL A 11 14.66 -15.65 0.44
N ILE A 12 14.59 -14.41 -0.04
CA ILE A 12 13.33 -13.75 -0.37
C ILE A 12 12.67 -14.47 -1.56
N GLY A 13 13.38 -14.64 -2.68
CA GLY A 13 12.82 -15.27 -3.88
C GLY A 13 12.38 -16.72 -3.64
N PHE A 14 13.26 -17.56 -3.10
CA PHE A 14 12.94 -18.96 -2.82
C PHE A 14 11.95 -19.10 -1.65
N GLY A 15 12.10 -18.29 -0.61
CA GLY A 15 11.25 -18.27 0.56
C GLY A 15 9.81 -17.91 0.24
N ILE A 16 9.58 -16.94 -0.65
CA ILE A 16 8.22 -16.57 -1.11
C ILE A 16 7.55 -17.74 -1.85
N ALA A 17 8.26 -18.42 -2.75
CA ALA A 17 7.73 -19.56 -3.49
C ALA A 17 7.35 -20.71 -2.53
N LEU A 18 8.26 -21.06 -1.61
CA LEU A 18 8.04 -22.11 -0.62
C LEU A 18 6.92 -21.74 0.35
N ALA A 19 6.88 -20.49 0.81
CA ALA A 19 5.86 -19.97 1.71
C ALA A 19 4.46 -20.08 1.12
N ASN A 20 4.29 -19.76 -0.17
CA ASN A 20 3.00 -19.90 -0.82
C ASN A 20 2.54 -21.37 -0.89
N GLN A 21 3.47 -22.29 -1.16
CA GLN A 21 3.16 -23.72 -1.18
C GLN A 21 2.79 -24.22 0.22
N LEU A 22 3.55 -23.80 1.23
CA LEU A 22 3.32 -24.17 2.62
C LEU A 22 2.02 -23.57 3.17
N ALA A 23 1.74 -22.29 2.88
CA ALA A 23 0.51 -21.61 3.28
C ALA A 23 -0.74 -22.28 2.69
N LYS A 24 -0.67 -22.74 1.43
CA LYS A 24 -1.74 -23.55 0.81
C LYS A 24 -1.96 -24.87 1.56
N ARG A 25 -0.88 -25.56 1.93
CA ARG A 25 -0.95 -26.83 2.67
C ARG A 25 -1.51 -26.67 4.08
N LEU A 26 -1.10 -25.60 4.77
CA LEU A 26 -1.54 -25.25 6.12
C LEU A 26 -2.91 -24.54 6.15
N ARG A 27 -3.46 -24.18 4.99
CA ARG A 27 -4.71 -23.40 4.83
C ARG A 27 -4.69 -22.05 5.56
N VAL A 28 -3.51 -21.45 5.68
CA VAL A 28 -3.32 -20.12 6.30
C VAL A 28 -3.09 -19.04 5.22
N PRO A 29 -3.29 -17.76 5.56
CA PRO A 29 -2.84 -16.65 4.71
C PRO A 29 -1.31 -16.68 4.50
N PRO A 30 -0.79 -16.47 3.27
CA PRO A 30 0.65 -16.51 2.98
C PRO A 30 1.48 -15.52 3.81
N ILE A 31 0.90 -14.37 4.17
CA ILE A 31 1.53 -13.32 4.96
C ILE A 31 2.07 -13.85 6.30
N LEU A 32 1.34 -14.76 6.96
CA LEU A 32 1.80 -15.36 8.21
C LEU A 32 3.09 -16.14 8.02
N VAL A 33 3.23 -16.83 6.88
CA VAL A 33 4.43 -17.60 6.57
C VAL A 33 5.58 -16.66 6.18
N TYR A 34 5.31 -15.57 5.47
CA TYR A 34 6.32 -14.55 5.16
C TYR A 34 6.89 -13.90 6.42
N LEU A 35 6.04 -13.57 7.40
CA LEU A 35 6.47 -13.00 8.68
C LEU A 35 7.36 -13.97 9.45
N VAL A 36 6.98 -15.25 9.54
CA VAL A 36 7.79 -16.27 10.21
C VAL A 36 9.14 -16.47 9.50
N LEU A 37 9.13 -16.52 8.17
CA LEU A 37 10.37 -16.63 7.39
C LEU A 37 11.28 -15.42 7.58
N GLY A 38 10.72 -14.21 7.56
CA GLY A 38 11.47 -12.99 7.80
C GLY A 38 12.08 -12.93 9.20
N ALA A 39 11.29 -13.26 10.23
CA ALA A 39 11.77 -13.31 11.61
C ALA A 39 12.89 -14.34 11.80
N LEU A 40 12.80 -15.51 11.15
CA LEU A 40 13.87 -16.51 11.19
C LEU A 40 15.10 -16.06 10.39
N ALA A 41 14.92 -15.48 9.22
CA ALA A 41 16.01 -15.05 8.35
C ALA A 41 16.73 -13.78 8.85
N GLY A 42 16.04 -12.98 9.68
CA GLY A 42 16.52 -11.75 10.27
C GLY A 42 17.65 -11.93 11.28
N GLU A 43 18.12 -10.79 11.79
CA GLU A 43 19.31 -10.71 12.65
C GLU A 43 19.19 -11.46 13.97
N SER A 44 17.99 -11.55 14.52
CA SER A 44 17.70 -12.20 15.80
C SER A 44 17.90 -13.72 15.80
N VAL A 45 17.87 -14.39 14.64
CA VAL A 45 17.97 -15.86 14.56
C VAL A 45 19.12 -16.33 13.68
N PHE A 46 19.03 -16.18 12.35
CA PHE A 46 20.07 -16.66 11.42
C PHE A 46 21.00 -15.55 10.92
N GLY A 47 20.58 -14.28 10.99
CA GLY A 47 21.38 -13.13 10.56
C GLY A 47 21.77 -13.13 9.09
N ILE A 48 20.98 -13.81 8.24
CA ILE A 48 21.19 -13.92 6.80
C ILE A 48 20.71 -12.65 6.10
N VAL A 49 19.58 -12.11 6.55
CA VAL A 49 19.01 -10.85 6.06
C VAL A 49 19.30 -9.77 7.09
N ARG A 50 20.12 -8.79 6.70
CA ARG A 50 20.42 -7.60 7.51
C ARG A 50 19.91 -6.38 6.77
N PRO A 51 18.69 -5.91 7.08
CA PRO A 51 18.08 -4.79 6.37
C PRO A 51 18.91 -3.50 6.44
N HIS A 52 19.60 -3.24 7.56
CA HIS A 52 20.48 -2.08 7.73
C HIS A 52 21.66 -2.06 6.73
N ASP A 53 22.14 -3.21 6.26
CA ASP A 53 23.19 -3.27 5.24
C ASP A 53 22.67 -2.90 3.82
N LEU A 54 21.36 -2.71 3.66
CA LEU A 54 20.66 -2.44 2.40
C LEU A 54 20.13 -1.00 2.27
N GLU A 55 20.24 -0.18 3.32
CA GLU A 55 19.86 1.25 3.31
C GLU A 55 20.92 2.06 2.53
N PRO A 56 20.52 2.89 1.54
CA PRO A 56 19.25 3.61 1.41
C PRO A 56 18.34 3.12 0.26
N LEU A 57 18.85 2.28 -0.64
CA LEU A 57 18.08 1.81 -1.80
C LEU A 57 16.88 0.96 -1.37
N PHE A 58 16.99 0.28 -0.23
CA PHE A 58 15.95 -0.58 0.28
C PHE A 58 14.68 0.16 0.71
N GLU A 59 14.80 1.25 1.49
CA GLU A 59 13.66 2.07 1.93
C GLU A 59 12.94 2.69 0.74
N THR A 60 13.70 3.25 -0.21
CA THR A 60 13.14 3.84 -1.43
C THR A 60 12.42 2.79 -2.27
N ALA A 61 12.97 1.58 -2.36
CA ALA A 61 12.31 0.48 -3.06
C ALA A 61 11.00 0.11 -2.36
N LEU A 62 11.01 -0.10 -1.03
CA LEU A 62 9.79 -0.42 -0.26
C LEU A 62 8.68 0.60 -0.47
N GLU A 63 9.01 1.88 -0.41
CA GLU A 63 8.09 2.98 -0.65
C GLU A 63 7.40 2.90 -2.03
N VAL A 64 8.19 2.72 -3.09
CA VAL A 64 7.67 2.55 -4.46
C VAL A 64 6.80 1.30 -4.55
N LEU A 65 7.20 0.20 -3.91
CA LEU A 65 6.44 -1.05 -3.92
C LEU A 65 5.08 -0.89 -3.23
N VAL A 66 5.02 -0.20 -2.09
CA VAL A 66 3.74 0.13 -1.42
C VAL A 66 2.88 0.99 -2.34
N GLY A 67 3.47 1.98 -3.02
CA GLY A 67 2.76 2.77 -4.03
C GLY A 67 2.14 1.91 -5.14
N LEU A 68 2.89 0.95 -5.68
CA LEU A 68 2.41 0.02 -6.72
C LEU A 68 1.26 -0.86 -6.23
N ILE A 69 1.34 -1.33 -4.99
CA ILE A 69 0.27 -2.11 -4.34
C ILE A 69 -1.01 -1.28 -4.20
N VAL A 70 -0.89 -0.01 -3.81
CA VAL A 70 -2.05 0.90 -3.71
C VAL A 70 -2.66 1.13 -5.09
N PHE A 71 -1.83 1.31 -6.12
CA PHE A 71 -2.30 1.45 -7.50
C PHE A 71 -3.05 0.21 -8.00
N GLU A 72 -2.48 -0.98 -7.84
CA GLU A 72 -3.14 -2.25 -8.21
C GLU A 72 -4.46 -2.39 -7.45
N GLY A 73 -4.45 -2.19 -6.13
CA GLY A 73 -5.64 -2.28 -5.30
C GLY A 73 -6.75 -1.35 -5.81
N ALA A 74 -6.38 -0.11 -6.18
CA ALA A 74 -7.31 0.86 -6.76
C ALA A 74 -7.79 0.47 -8.16
N PHE A 75 -6.90 -0.07 -8.99
CA PHE A 75 -7.22 -0.50 -10.36
C PHE A 75 -8.11 -1.75 -10.40
N ALA A 76 -8.02 -2.59 -9.37
CA ALA A 76 -8.81 -3.81 -9.22
C ALA A 76 -10.26 -3.55 -8.76
N ILE A 77 -10.54 -2.38 -8.15
CA ILE A 77 -11.88 -2.04 -7.64
C ILE A 77 -12.93 -2.08 -8.74
N ASP A 78 -14.08 -2.67 -8.42
CA ASP A 78 -15.28 -2.54 -9.23
C ASP A 78 -15.95 -1.19 -8.95
N THR A 79 -15.82 -0.26 -9.89
CA THR A 79 -16.29 1.11 -9.73
C THR A 79 -17.81 1.23 -9.68
N ASP A 80 -18.55 0.29 -10.27
CA ASP A 80 -20.02 0.31 -10.26
C ASP A 80 -20.55 -0.11 -8.90
N TYR A 81 -19.95 -1.12 -8.27
CA TYR A 81 -20.28 -1.47 -6.89
C TYR A 81 -19.79 -0.41 -5.90
N LEU A 82 -18.59 0.15 -6.08
CA LEU A 82 -18.07 1.20 -5.20
C LEU A 82 -19.02 2.40 -5.12
N ARG A 83 -19.60 2.82 -6.26
CA ARG A 83 -20.60 3.92 -6.27
C ARG A 83 -21.84 3.60 -5.44
N ARG A 84 -22.31 2.36 -5.46
CA ARG A 84 -23.49 1.93 -4.67
C ARG A 84 -23.23 1.98 -3.18
N VAL A 85 -22.00 1.66 -2.76
CA VAL A 85 -21.59 1.64 -1.34
C VAL A 85 -20.82 2.89 -0.90
N GLY A 86 -20.67 3.88 -1.78
CA GLY A 86 -19.76 5.02 -1.58
C GLY A 86 -20.06 5.84 -0.32
N ARG A 87 -21.32 5.91 0.11
CA ARG A 87 -21.69 6.56 1.38
C ARG A 87 -21.06 5.84 2.59
N PHE A 88 -21.06 4.51 2.59
CA PHE A 88 -20.47 3.71 3.67
C PHE A 88 -18.95 3.87 3.68
N VAL A 89 -18.31 3.72 2.51
CA VAL A 89 -16.86 3.90 2.37
C VAL A 89 -16.44 5.30 2.83
N ARG A 90 -17.10 6.36 2.36
CA ARG A 90 -16.81 7.74 2.79
C ARG A 90 -16.93 7.92 4.31
N ASN A 91 -17.95 7.33 4.94
CA ASN A 91 -18.13 7.45 6.38
C ASN A 91 -17.04 6.69 7.15
N LEU A 92 -16.58 5.54 6.64
CA LEU A 92 -15.44 4.80 7.21
C LEU A 92 -14.13 5.58 7.07
N LEU A 93 -13.88 6.18 5.90
CA LEU A 93 -12.67 6.96 5.64
C LEU A 93 -12.63 8.31 6.38
N THR A 94 -13.76 8.81 6.87
CA THR A 94 -13.83 10.09 7.60
C THR A 94 -14.05 9.85 9.10
N LEU A 95 -15.29 9.57 9.50
CA LEU A 95 -15.65 9.35 10.90
C LEU A 95 -15.03 8.07 11.44
N GLY A 96 -15.01 6.99 10.65
CA GLY A 96 -14.39 5.74 11.05
C GLY A 96 -12.90 5.91 11.36
N LEU A 97 -12.15 6.54 10.45
CA LEU A 97 -10.73 6.84 10.63
C LEU A 97 -10.47 7.61 11.93
N LEU A 98 -11.18 8.72 12.16
CA LEU A 98 -11.01 9.54 13.36
C LEU A 98 -11.40 8.81 14.65
N LEU A 99 -12.48 8.02 14.61
CA LEU A 99 -12.90 7.21 15.74
C LEU A 99 -11.89 6.11 16.05
N THR A 100 -11.41 5.38 15.04
CA THR A 100 -10.38 4.34 15.21
C THR A 100 -9.10 4.94 15.78
N TRP A 101 -8.65 6.07 15.23
CA TRP A 101 -7.48 6.79 15.74
C TRP A 101 -7.64 7.20 17.21
N GLY A 102 -8.75 7.86 17.53
CA GLY A 102 -9.04 8.34 18.88
C GLY A 102 -9.17 7.19 19.88
N LEU A 103 -9.90 6.12 19.53
CA LEU A 103 -10.07 4.96 20.40
C LEU A 103 -8.79 4.17 20.60
N ALA A 104 -7.96 3.98 19.56
CA ALA A 104 -6.67 3.32 19.69
C ALA A 104 -5.71 4.13 20.58
N THR A 105 -5.69 5.45 20.39
CA THR A 105 -4.90 6.38 21.21
C THR A 105 -5.34 6.34 22.67
N LEU A 106 -6.66 6.43 22.92
CA LEU A 106 -7.23 6.36 24.26
C LEU A 106 -6.99 5.01 24.93
N ALA A 107 -7.05 3.91 24.16
CA ALA A 107 -6.75 2.58 24.69
C ALA A 107 -5.27 2.49 25.10
N ALA A 108 -4.34 2.86 24.23
CA ALA A 108 -2.91 2.76 24.51
C ALA A 108 -2.45 3.74 25.62
N GLY A 109 -2.89 4.99 25.57
CA GLY A 109 -2.54 6.02 26.57
C GLY A 109 -3.31 5.87 27.87
N GLY A 110 -4.62 5.60 27.81
CA GLY A 110 -5.48 5.47 28.98
C GLY A 110 -5.24 4.20 29.80
N LEU A 111 -4.79 3.11 29.18
CA LEU A 111 -4.33 1.91 29.88
C LEU A 111 -2.91 2.04 30.42
N GLY A 112 -2.20 3.14 30.13
CA GLY A 112 -0.82 3.36 30.54
C GLY A 112 0.20 2.46 29.85
N VAL A 113 -0.15 1.91 28.68
CA VAL A 113 0.77 1.06 27.89
C VAL A 113 1.83 1.91 27.21
N LEU A 114 1.45 3.10 26.73
CA LEU A 114 2.33 4.06 26.06
C LEU A 114 2.09 5.48 26.60
N PRO A 115 3.11 6.37 26.59
CA PRO A 115 2.92 7.81 26.78
C PRO A 115 1.90 8.37 25.77
N TRP A 116 1.20 9.46 26.10
CA TRP A 116 0.15 10.02 25.25
C TRP A 116 0.64 10.39 23.86
N GLU A 117 1.86 10.94 23.76
CA GLU A 117 2.55 11.22 22.51
C GLU A 117 2.67 9.97 21.62
N THR A 118 3.28 8.92 22.16
CA THR A 118 3.52 7.67 21.44
C THR A 118 2.22 6.92 21.18
N ALA A 119 1.24 7.01 22.08
CA ALA A 119 -0.09 6.43 21.91
C ALA A 119 -0.84 7.07 20.74
N ALA A 120 -0.71 8.39 20.54
CA ALA A 120 -1.33 9.09 19.41
C ALA A 120 -0.72 8.65 18.08
N LEU A 121 0.62 8.54 18.04
CA LEU A 121 1.33 8.04 16.86
C LEU A 121 0.99 6.57 16.58
N PHE A 122 1.01 5.72 17.61
CA PHE A 122 0.59 4.32 17.51
C PHE A 122 -0.83 4.22 16.96
N GLY A 123 -1.75 5.01 17.51
CA GLY A 123 -3.13 5.11 17.05
C GLY A 123 -3.21 5.42 15.56
N ALA A 124 -2.38 6.37 15.07
CA ALA A 124 -2.40 6.77 13.67
C ALA A 124 -1.91 5.62 12.77
N LEU A 125 -0.83 4.96 13.16
CA LEU A 125 -0.26 3.81 12.43
C LEU A 125 -1.24 2.64 12.32
N VAL A 126 -1.99 2.33 13.38
CA VAL A 126 -2.92 1.18 13.39
C VAL A 126 -4.28 1.47 12.73
N THR A 127 -4.53 2.72 12.29
CA THR A 127 -5.78 3.03 11.58
C THR A 127 -5.82 2.48 10.16
N VAL A 128 -4.64 2.27 9.54
CA VAL A 128 -4.55 1.81 8.16
C VAL A 128 -4.90 0.33 8.09
N THR A 129 -5.92 0.02 7.30
CA THR A 129 -6.13 -1.32 6.79
C THR A 129 -5.44 -1.44 5.44
N GLY A 130 -4.63 -2.50 5.25
CA GLY A 130 -3.84 -2.67 4.04
C GLY A 130 -4.60 -3.47 2.96
N PRO A 131 -4.55 -3.06 1.68
CA PRO A 131 -5.18 -3.81 0.59
C PRO A 131 -4.50 -5.18 0.40
N THR A 132 -3.25 -5.30 0.82
CA THR A 132 -2.43 -6.52 0.86
C THR A 132 -3.02 -7.62 1.74
N VAL A 133 -3.72 -7.26 2.82
CA VAL A 133 -4.30 -8.22 3.76
C VAL A 133 -5.76 -8.47 3.40
N ILE A 134 -6.53 -7.40 3.20
CA ILE A 134 -7.97 -7.50 2.94
C ILE A 134 -8.26 -8.17 1.60
N GLY A 135 -7.53 -7.84 0.53
CA GLY A 135 -7.74 -8.40 -0.80
C GLY A 135 -7.69 -9.94 -0.82
N PRO A 136 -6.58 -10.57 -0.38
CA PRO A 136 -6.47 -12.04 -0.33
C PRO A 136 -7.50 -12.71 0.57
N LEU A 137 -7.86 -12.09 1.70
CA LEU A 137 -8.89 -12.63 2.61
C LEU A 137 -10.27 -12.63 1.94
N VAL A 138 -10.63 -11.52 1.29
CA VAL A 138 -11.90 -11.35 0.58
C VAL A 138 -11.98 -12.26 -0.66
N LYS A 139 -10.86 -12.62 -1.29
CA LYS A 139 -10.81 -13.65 -2.36
C LYS A 139 -11.06 -15.07 -1.83
N ARG A 140 -10.78 -15.36 -0.54
CA ARG A 140 -10.95 -16.69 0.08
C ARG A 140 -12.30 -16.90 0.78
N VAL A 141 -12.94 -15.81 1.22
CA VAL A 141 -14.21 -15.87 1.94
C VAL A 141 -15.36 -15.53 1.00
N HIS A 142 -16.46 -16.29 1.10
CA HIS A 142 -17.70 -16.01 0.37
C HIS A 142 -18.42 -14.82 1.02
N LEU A 143 -18.15 -13.62 0.52
CA LEU A 143 -18.83 -12.39 0.92
C LEU A 143 -19.81 -11.96 -0.16
N ASN A 144 -20.89 -11.29 0.26
CA ASN A 144 -21.77 -10.61 -0.68
C ASN A 144 -21.03 -9.44 -1.37
N ASP A 145 -21.49 -9.04 -2.55
CA ASP A 145 -20.77 -8.06 -3.37
C ASP A 145 -20.70 -6.67 -2.71
N HIS A 146 -21.69 -6.33 -1.88
CA HIS A 146 -21.73 -5.05 -1.17
C HIS A 146 -20.63 -4.97 -0.09
N VAL A 147 -20.51 -5.99 0.75
CA VAL A 147 -19.47 -6.07 1.80
C VAL A 147 -18.10 -6.19 1.16
N ARG A 148 -17.97 -7.00 0.09
CA ARG A 148 -16.74 -7.10 -0.71
C ARG A 148 -16.28 -5.72 -1.19
N ALA A 149 -17.18 -4.95 -1.82
CA ALA A 149 -16.86 -3.61 -2.33
C ALA A 149 -16.51 -2.61 -1.22
N VAL A 150 -17.20 -2.67 -0.06
CA VAL A 150 -16.87 -1.82 1.09
C VAL A 150 -15.47 -2.14 1.62
N LEU A 151 -15.16 -3.42 1.86
CA LEU A 151 -13.88 -3.83 2.43
C LEU A 151 -12.71 -3.53 1.49
N ILE A 152 -12.85 -3.82 0.19
CA ILE A 152 -11.79 -3.51 -0.79
C ILE A 152 -11.64 -1.99 -0.94
N GLY A 153 -12.76 -1.26 -1.02
CA GLY A 153 -12.73 0.19 -1.18
C GLY A 153 -12.13 0.91 0.03
N GLU A 154 -12.49 0.50 1.24
CA GLU A 154 -11.90 1.03 2.48
C GLU A 154 -10.41 0.66 2.58
N GLY A 155 -10.06 -0.62 2.40
CA GLY A 155 -8.67 -1.08 2.51
C GLY A 155 -7.70 -0.46 1.51
N VAL A 156 -8.16 -0.01 0.35
CA VAL A 156 -7.30 0.70 -0.62
C VAL A 156 -7.22 2.21 -0.30
N LEU A 157 -8.35 2.83 0.04
CA LEU A 157 -8.44 4.29 0.14
C LEU A 157 -8.03 4.83 1.50
N ILE A 158 -8.07 4.01 2.54
CA ILE A 158 -7.63 4.42 3.88
C ILE A 158 -6.10 4.51 3.96
N ASP A 159 -5.38 3.77 3.13
CA ASP A 159 -3.91 3.72 3.13
C ASP A 159 -3.26 5.11 2.93
N PRO A 160 -3.54 5.85 1.83
CA PRO A 160 -3.01 7.21 1.68
C PRO A 160 -3.46 8.17 2.79
N LEU A 161 -4.68 8.00 3.32
CA LEU A 161 -5.21 8.87 4.38
C LEU A 161 -4.49 8.62 5.71
N GLY A 162 -4.28 7.36 6.08
CA GLY A 162 -3.60 6.99 7.30
C GLY A 162 -2.10 7.26 7.25
N ALA A 163 -1.46 7.14 6.09
CA ALA A 163 -0.07 7.57 5.90
C ALA A 163 0.10 9.08 6.14
N ILE A 164 -0.78 9.90 5.56
CA ILE A 164 -0.78 11.36 5.79
C ILE A 164 -1.07 11.66 7.27
N LEU A 165 -2.05 10.98 7.88
CA LEU A 165 -2.38 11.13 9.29
C LEU A 165 -1.18 10.79 10.19
N ALA A 166 -0.49 9.68 9.92
CA ALA A 166 0.68 9.25 10.68
C ALA A 166 1.81 10.27 10.63
N VAL A 167 2.09 10.85 9.45
CA VAL A 167 3.08 11.91 9.30
C VAL A 167 2.68 13.17 10.06
N VAL A 168 1.42 13.61 9.96
CA VAL A 168 0.92 14.76 10.72
C VAL A 168 1.04 14.55 12.23
N VAL A 169 0.66 13.36 12.72
CA VAL A 169 0.78 13.03 14.14
C VAL A 169 2.25 12.95 14.55
N LEU A 170 3.12 12.38 13.72
CA LEU A 170 4.56 12.33 13.99
C LEU A 170 5.18 13.72 14.10
N GLU A 171 4.89 14.62 13.15
CA GLU A 171 5.42 15.99 13.14
C GLU A 171 4.88 16.81 14.32
N THR A 172 3.60 16.67 14.66
CA THR A 172 3.01 17.35 15.83
C THR A 172 3.61 16.87 17.15
N VAL A 173 3.85 15.56 17.28
CA VAL A 173 4.28 14.94 18.53
C VAL A 173 5.79 15.02 18.75
N VAL A 174 6.59 14.74 17.71
CA VAL A 174 8.06 14.66 17.79
C VAL A 174 8.72 15.98 17.35
N GLY A 175 8.17 16.64 16.34
CA GLY A 175 8.75 17.86 15.76
C GLY A 175 8.47 19.14 16.56
N GLY A 176 7.55 19.12 17.52
CA GLY A 176 7.21 20.26 18.39
C GLY A 176 6.46 21.40 17.70
N LEU A 177 6.53 21.53 16.37
CA LEU A 177 5.77 22.44 15.53
C LEU A 177 5.62 21.80 14.14
N VAL A 178 4.38 21.68 13.64
CA VAL A 178 4.18 21.45 12.21
C VAL A 178 4.50 22.77 11.52
N GLU A 179 5.44 22.78 10.56
CA GLU A 179 5.72 24.01 9.78
C GLU A 179 4.48 24.51 9.01
N ALA A 180 3.50 23.62 8.76
CA ALA A 180 2.21 23.92 8.16
C ALA A 180 1.05 23.46 9.04
N ASP A 181 0.02 24.28 9.25
CA ASP A 181 -1.20 23.90 9.95
C ASP A 181 -1.76 22.55 9.40
N PRO A 182 -2.02 21.53 10.23
CA PRO A 182 -2.64 20.26 9.80
C PRO A 182 -3.89 20.43 8.93
N LEU A 183 -4.68 21.49 9.19
CA LEU A 183 -5.87 21.84 8.41
C LEU A 183 -5.55 22.26 6.96
N VAL A 184 -4.31 22.66 6.71
CA VAL A 184 -3.78 22.98 5.38
C VAL A 184 -2.94 21.83 4.83
N PHE A 185 -2.15 21.16 5.67
CA PHE A 185 -1.28 20.05 5.26
C PHE A 185 -2.08 18.90 4.65
N ILE A 186 -3.09 18.37 5.34
CA ILE A 186 -3.82 17.19 4.85
C ILE A 186 -4.53 17.49 3.50
N PRO A 187 -5.35 18.56 3.37
CA PRO A 187 -6.08 18.79 2.14
C PRO A 187 -5.17 19.11 0.95
N THR A 188 -4.04 19.78 1.17
CA THR A 188 -3.11 20.10 0.08
C THR A 188 -2.43 18.86 -0.49
N ARG A 189 -2.06 17.88 0.35
CA ARG A 189 -1.41 16.62 -0.08
C ARG A 189 -2.42 15.73 -0.81
N LEU A 190 -3.65 15.67 -0.30
CA LEU A 190 -4.75 14.97 -0.97
C LEU A 190 -5.09 15.62 -2.32
N ALA A 191 -5.21 16.95 -2.37
CA ALA A 191 -5.52 17.68 -3.60
C ALA A 191 -4.41 17.54 -4.65
N ALA A 192 -3.13 17.66 -4.23
CA ALA A 192 -2.00 17.45 -5.12
C ALA A 192 -1.97 16.02 -5.66
N GLY A 193 -2.17 15.02 -4.79
CA GLY A 193 -2.25 13.61 -5.21
C GLY A 193 -3.38 13.37 -6.20
N LEU A 194 -4.57 13.95 -5.98
CA LEU A 194 -5.68 13.89 -6.93
C LEU A 194 -5.29 14.48 -8.29
N VAL A 195 -4.66 15.67 -8.31
CA VAL A 195 -4.22 16.32 -9.55
C VAL A 195 -3.17 15.48 -10.28
N PHE A 196 -2.15 15.00 -9.57
CA PHE A 196 -1.09 14.18 -10.15
C PHE A 196 -1.64 12.85 -10.68
N GLY A 197 -2.51 12.18 -9.92
CA GLY A 197 -3.13 10.93 -10.35
C GLY A 197 -4.05 11.10 -11.57
N LEU A 198 -4.80 12.19 -11.64
CA LEU A 198 -5.58 12.55 -12.84
C LEU A 198 -4.69 12.83 -14.04
N ALA A 199 -3.57 13.51 -13.85
CA ALA A 199 -2.58 13.76 -14.91
C ALA A 199 -1.94 12.45 -15.40
N GLY A 200 -1.57 11.54 -14.49
CA GLY A 200 -1.06 10.20 -14.82
C GLY A 200 -2.07 9.37 -15.61
N ALA A 201 -3.33 9.35 -15.17
CA ALA A 201 -4.40 8.66 -15.89
C ALA A 201 -4.68 9.26 -17.27
N ALA A 202 -4.63 10.59 -17.39
CA ALA A 202 -4.78 11.30 -18.66
C ALA A 202 -3.63 10.99 -19.63
N LEU A 203 -2.40 10.90 -19.14
CA LEU A 203 -1.23 10.50 -19.92
C LEU A 203 -1.41 9.08 -20.51
N VAL A 204 -1.73 8.10 -19.66
CA VAL A 204 -1.99 6.71 -20.11
C VAL A 204 -3.10 6.69 -21.16
N ARG A 205 -4.21 7.38 -20.89
CA ARG A 205 -5.35 7.46 -21.82
C ARG A 205 -4.94 8.09 -23.15
N GLY A 206 -4.14 9.15 -23.13
CA GLY A 206 -3.63 9.82 -24.33
C GLY A 206 -2.79 8.88 -25.19
N VAL A 207 -1.86 8.13 -24.58
CA VAL A 207 -1.03 7.14 -25.29
C VAL A 207 -1.89 6.04 -25.92
N VAL A 208 -2.86 5.50 -25.17
CA VAL A 208 -3.79 4.47 -25.67
C VAL A 208 -4.66 5.00 -26.82
N GLN A 209 -5.05 6.26 -26.81
CA GLN A 209 -5.83 6.86 -27.89
C GLN A 209 -5.02 7.06 -29.17
N LEU A 210 -3.72 7.31 -29.05
CA LEU A 210 -2.80 7.44 -30.18
C LEU A 210 -2.48 6.09 -30.83
N ASN A 211 -2.44 5.00 -30.05
CA ASN A 211 -2.21 3.65 -30.54
C ASN A 211 -3.36 2.70 -30.18
N LYS A 212 -4.36 2.61 -31.05
CA LYS A 212 -5.55 1.75 -30.85
C LYS A 212 -5.26 0.24 -30.88
N ASN A 213 -4.11 -0.17 -31.43
CA ASN A 213 -3.70 -1.57 -31.54
C ASN A 213 -2.64 -1.94 -30.50
N ILE A 214 -2.66 -1.28 -29.33
CA ILE A 214 -1.73 -1.57 -28.23
C ILE A 214 -1.83 -3.04 -27.80
N SER A 215 -0.69 -3.72 -27.71
CA SER A 215 -0.66 -5.11 -27.27
C SER A 215 -0.84 -5.23 -25.74
N PRO A 216 -1.20 -6.41 -25.20
CA PRO A 216 -1.29 -6.63 -23.75
C PRO A 216 0.00 -6.28 -22.99
N ILE A 217 1.17 -6.59 -23.57
CA ILE A 217 2.47 -6.33 -22.95
C ILE A 217 2.77 -4.83 -22.96
N GLU A 218 2.47 -4.13 -24.06
CA GLU A 218 2.70 -2.68 -24.16
C GLU A 218 1.90 -1.91 -23.11
N ILE A 219 0.64 -2.29 -22.86
CA ILE A 219 -0.16 -1.61 -21.84
C ILE A 219 0.30 -1.95 -20.42
N GLN A 220 0.74 -3.19 -20.15
CA GLN A 220 1.34 -3.56 -18.86
C GLN A 220 2.58 -2.72 -18.57
N LEU A 221 3.49 -2.60 -19.55
CA LEU A 221 4.70 -1.78 -19.43
C LEU A 221 4.37 -0.29 -19.28
N LEU A 222 3.38 0.21 -20.02
CA LEU A 222 2.94 1.60 -19.91
C LEU A 222 2.41 1.92 -18.52
N LEU A 223 1.54 1.06 -17.96
CA LEU A 223 0.95 1.27 -16.64
C LEU A 223 1.99 1.15 -15.53
N PHE A 224 2.83 0.12 -15.58
CA PHE A 224 3.88 -0.08 -14.60
C PHE A 224 4.91 1.06 -14.64
N GLY A 225 5.37 1.45 -15.83
CA GLY A 225 6.30 2.56 -16.01
C GLY A 225 5.72 3.90 -15.58
N THR A 226 4.46 4.18 -15.95
CA THR A 226 3.79 5.43 -15.53
C THR A 226 3.54 5.45 -14.03
N SER A 227 3.24 4.31 -13.42
CA SER A 227 3.06 4.16 -11.97
C SER A 227 4.31 4.52 -11.18
N ILE A 228 5.46 3.96 -11.57
CA ILE A 228 6.75 4.29 -10.95
C ILE A 228 7.09 5.78 -11.19
N ALA A 229 6.93 6.27 -12.42
CA ALA A 229 7.21 7.66 -12.75
C ALA A 229 6.30 8.63 -11.96
N LEU A 230 5.02 8.30 -11.82
CA LEU A 230 4.07 9.10 -11.05
C LEU A 230 4.42 9.11 -9.56
N TYR A 231 4.74 7.94 -8.98
CA TYR A 231 5.17 7.85 -7.59
C TYR A 231 6.40 8.73 -7.35
N ALA A 232 7.45 8.58 -8.17
CA ALA A 232 8.68 9.35 -8.05
C ALA A 232 8.45 10.85 -8.26
N PHE A 233 7.66 11.23 -9.27
CA PHE A 233 7.37 12.64 -9.53
C PHE A 233 6.60 13.28 -8.36
N SER A 234 5.56 12.61 -7.87
CA SER A 234 4.74 13.13 -6.78
C SER A 234 5.50 13.20 -5.47
N SER A 235 6.35 12.22 -5.15
CA SER A 235 7.18 12.24 -3.93
C SER A 235 8.23 13.36 -3.97
N LEU A 236 8.81 13.66 -5.15
CA LEU A 236 9.79 14.74 -5.32
C LEU A 236 9.15 16.13 -5.29
N VAL A 237 7.94 16.29 -5.84
CA VAL A 237 7.27 17.60 -5.92
C VAL A 237 6.57 17.95 -4.60
N LEU A 238 5.80 17.02 -4.05
CA LEU A 238 5.09 17.23 -2.80
C LEU A 238 5.04 15.90 -2.03
N PRO A 239 5.95 15.69 -1.07
CA PRO A 239 5.97 14.48 -0.25
C PRO A 239 4.59 14.17 0.36
N GLN A 240 4.35 12.88 0.61
CA GLN A 240 3.09 12.30 1.08
C GLN A 240 1.88 12.39 0.11
N SER A 241 2.03 13.05 -1.05
CA SER A 241 0.97 13.05 -2.08
C SER A 241 0.96 11.78 -2.94
N GLN A 242 2.06 11.01 -2.94
CA GLN A 242 2.29 9.92 -3.89
C GLN A 242 1.32 8.75 -3.77
N LEU A 243 0.99 8.29 -2.56
CA LEU A 243 0.00 7.21 -2.39
C LEU A 243 -1.39 7.63 -2.87
N THR A 244 -1.76 8.90 -2.66
CA THR A 244 -3.03 9.45 -3.17
C THR A 244 -3.00 9.53 -4.70
N ALA A 245 -1.87 9.90 -5.29
CA ALA A 245 -1.71 9.93 -6.75
C ALA A 245 -1.85 8.53 -7.36
N MET A 246 -1.23 7.52 -6.76
CA MET A 246 -1.33 6.12 -7.17
C MET A 246 -2.77 5.59 -7.06
N ALA A 247 -3.43 5.82 -5.92
CA ALA A 247 -4.82 5.43 -5.72
C ALA A 247 -5.76 6.12 -6.73
N THR A 248 -5.56 7.41 -6.97
CA THR A 248 -6.37 8.18 -7.91
C THR A 248 -6.20 7.69 -9.34
N MET A 249 -4.95 7.47 -9.78
CA MET A 249 -4.68 6.95 -11.11
C MET A 249 -5.31 5.57 -11.31
N GLY A 250 -5.15 4.66 -10.35
CA GLY A 250 -5.74 3.32 -10.40
C GLY A 250 -7.27 3.36 -10.51
N LEU A 251 -7.94 4.14 -9.65
CA LEU A 251 -9.39 4.30 -9.67
C LEU A 251 -9.92 4.87 -11.00
N VAL A 252 -9.25 5.90 -11.54
CA VAL A 252 -9.67 6.56 -12.78
C VAL A 252 -9.51 5.62 -13.96
N LEU A 253 -8.40 4.87 -14.03
CA LEU A 253 -8.17 3.89 -15.09
C LEU A 253 -9.12 2.69 -14.99
N ALA A 254 -9.47 2.27 -13.77
CA ALA A 254 -10.52 1.27 -13.54
C ALA A 254 -11.89 1.74 -14.04
N TRP A 255 -12.21 3.02 -13.84
CA TRP A 255 -13.47 3.61 -14.33
C TRP A 255 -13.49 3.70 -15.86
N ILE A 256 -12.43 4.23 -16.48
CA ILE A 256 -12.41 4.46 -17.94
C ILE A 256 -12.32 3.15 -18.74
N ASN A 257 -12.06 2.01 -18.08
CA ASN A 257 -12.00 0.67 -18.65
C ASN A 257 -11.05 0.57 -19.86
N ILE A 258 -9.76 0.59 -19.56
CA ILE A 258 -8.68 0.54 -20.56
C ILE A 258 -8.64 -0.81 -21.33
N PRO A 259 -8.09 -0.84 -22.56
CA PRO A 259 -7.92 -2.08 -23.31
C PRO A 259 -7.11 -3.12 -22.53
N HIS A 260 -7.41 -4.41 -22.70
CA HIS A 260 -6.68 -5.50 -22.04
C HIS A 260 -6.60 -5.40 -20.50
N ALA A 261 -7.56 -4.75 -19.84
CA ALA A 261 -7.57 -4.58 -18.39
C ALA A 261 -7.41 -5.90 -17.60
N GLN A 262 -7.91 -7.02 -18.11
CA GLN A 262 -7.74 -8.32 -17.46
C GLN A 262 -6.29 -8.85 -17.52
N ALA A 263 -5.57 -8.57 -18.62
CA ALA A 263 -4.15 -8.91 -18.74
C ALA A 263 -3.30 -8.07 -17.78
N VAL A 264 -3.65 -6.78 -17.62
CA VAL A 264 -3.04 -5.89 -16.62
C VAL A 264 -3.27 -6.43 -15.22
N ARG A 265 -4.52 -6.71 -14.84
CA ARG A 265 -4.86 -7.25 -13.51
C ARG A 265 -4.14 -8.56 -13.21
N SER A 266 -3.98 -9.45 -14.19
CA SER A 266 -3.27 -10.72 -13.99
C SER A 266 -1.77 -10.50 -13.75
N PHE A 267 -1.15 -9.59 -14.51
CA PHE A 267 0.26 -9.24 -14.35
C PHE A 267 0.53 -8.55 -13.01
N GLU A 268 -0.37 -7.68 -12.57
CA GLU A 268 -0.27 -7.03 -11.27
C GLU A 268 -0.47 -8.01 -10.12
N ASP A 269 -1.48 -8.90 -10.19
CA ASP A 269 -1.69 -9.95 -9.17
C ASP A 269 -0.41 -10.80 -8.97
N ASP A 270 0.29 -11.15 -10.06
CA ASP A 270 1.55 -11.91 -10.03
C ASP A 270 2.70 -11.11 -9.43
N ILE A 271 2.86 -9.85 -9.83
CA ILE A 271 3.90 -8.96 -9.29
C ILE A 271 3.66 -8.71 -7.82
N SER A 272 2.45 -8.33 -7.44
CA SER A 272 2.13 -7.95 -6.06
C SER A 272 2.27 -9.10 -5.09
N LEU A 273 2.04 -10.34 -5.51
CA LEU A 273 2.36 -11.51 -4.68
C LEU A 273 3.85 -11.59 -4.34
N LEU A 274 4.74 -11.25 -5.28
CA LEU A 274 6.18 -11.16 -5.05
C LEU A 274 6.52 -9.93 -4.19
N LEU A 275 5.92 -8.77 -4.48
CA LEU A 275 6.19 -7.53 -3.75
C LEU A 275 5.78 -7.62 -2.29
N ILE A 276 4.55 -8.09 -2.03
CA ILE A 276 4.02 -8.35 -0.68
C ILE A 276 4.95 -9.34 0.03
N GLY A 277 5.33 -10.43 -0.63
CA GLY A 277 6.27 -11.39 -0.07
C GLY A 277 7.59 -10.75 0.36
N ALA A 278 8.18 -9.92 -0.50
CA ALA A 278 9.44 -9.24 -0.22
C ALA A 278 9.29 -8.26 0.95
N ILE A 279 8.27 -7.38 0.91
CA ILE A 279 8.00 -6.39 1.96
C ILE A 279 7.84 -7.07 3.32
N TYR A 280 7.01 -8.11 3.42
CA TYR A 280 6.74 -8.74 4.72
C TYR A 280 7.92 -9.56 5.26
N VAL A 281 8.68 -10.25 4.39
CA VAL A 281 9.90 -10.95 4.83
C VAL A 281 10.90 -9.94 5.36
N LEU A 282 11.09 -8.83 4.66
CA LEU A 282 12.06 -7.81 5.05
C LEU A 282 11.62 -7.03 6.29
N ALA A 283 10.35 -6.65 6.38
CA ALA A 283 9.78 -5.97 7.53
C ALA A 283 9.79 -6.83 8.81
N ALA A 284 9.72 -8.16 8.67
CA ALA A 284 9.89 -9.05 9.82
C ALA A 284 11.38 -9.28 10.16
N ALA A 285 12.27 -9.15 9.18
CA ALA A 285 13.71 -9.29 9.40
C ALA A 285 14.34 -8.08 10.13
N THR A 286 13.67 -6.92 10.16
CA THR A 286 14.08 -5.74 10.93
C THR A 286 13.72 -5.82 12.42
N VAL A 287 12.88 -6.77 12.82
CA VAL A 287 12.45 -6.91 14.22
C VAL A 287 13.57 -7.58 15.03
N GLU A 288 14.12 -6.86 16.00
CA GLU A 288 15.08 -7.36 17.00
C GLU A 288 14.44 -8.26 18.05
#